data_AF-A0AAD0HUY7-F1
#
_entry.id   AF-A0AAD0HUY7-F1
#
_cell.length_a   1.000
_cell.length_b   1.000
_cell.length_c   1.000
_cell.angle_alpha   90.00
_cell.angle_beta   90.00
_cell.angle_gamma   90.00
#
_symmetry.space_group_name_H-M   'P 1'
#
loop_
_entity.id
_entity.type
_entity.pdbx_description
1 polymer ?
#
loop_
_entity_poly.entity_id
_entity_poly.type
_entity_poly.pdbx_seq_one_letter_code
_entity_poly.pdbx_strand_id
1 'polypeptide(L)'
;MKKLLLIASVLLATSAFADKIGVVDSQKAFFQFSETKKAQQALEGQAKKVENEARQREVALQKEFVSLQAKGDKLTDAEKKAFEKKSQDFQSFLNASQNNLNKEQMTKLKRIEDIYEKAVKKVAADGKYDYVFEAEALKVGGEDITDKVLKQMEALK
;
A
#
# COMPACT_ATOMS: atom_id res chain seq x y z
N MET A 1 19.87 -15.84 77.10
CA MET A 1 18.96 -14.67 77.05
C MET A 1 19.85 -13.44 76.91
N LYS A 2 19.88 -12.62 75.85
CA LYS A 2 18.94 -12.15 74.83
C LYS A 2 19.81 -11.79 73.61
N LYS A 3 19.48 -12.24 72.38
CA LYS A 3 18.77 -11.45 71.34
C LYS A 3 19.51 -10.12 71.08
N LEU A 4 20.10 -9.82 69.93
CA LEU A 4 19.48 -9.59 68.61
C LEU A 4 20.61 -9.41 67.56
N LEU A 5 20.59 -10.23 66.50
CA LEU A 5 20.22 -9.88 65.12
C LEU A 5 21.35 -9.28 64.28
N LEU A 6 21.90 -10.16 63.44
CA LEU A 6 22.35 -9.89 62.08
C LEU A 6 21.41 -8.89 61.38
N ILE A 7 21.91 -7.70 61.06
CA ILE A 7 21.33 -6.85 60.03
C ILE A 7 22.16 -7.12 58.77
N ALA A 8 21.76 -8.13 58.01
CA ALA A 8 22.21 -8.30 56.64
C ALA A 8 21.52 -7.21 55.80
N SER A 9 22.26 -6.17 55.45
CA SER A 9 21.87 -5.14 54.51
C SER A 9 21.70 -5.75 53.11
N VAL A 10 20.49 -6.22 52.81
CA VAL A 10 20.08 -6.54 51.44
C VAL A 10 19.88 -5.20 50.72
N LEU A 11 20.89 -4.77 49.98
CA LEU A 11 20.74 -3.75 48.95
C LEU A 11 19.83 -4.33 47.86
N LEU A 12 18.51 -4.09 47.98
CA LEU A 12 17.59 -4.27 46.87
C LEU A 12 18.00 -3.24 45.80
N ALA A 13 18.80 -3.68 44.83
CA ALA A 13 19.00 -2.92 43.60
C ALA A 13 17.64 -2.90 42.87
N THR A 14 16.83 -1.88 43.15
CA THR A 14 15.66 -1.58 42.32
C THR A 14 16.21 -1.06 40.99
N SER A 15 16.47 -1.97 40.05
CA SER A 15 16.69 -1.60 38.66
C SER A 15 15.39 -0.95 38.18
N ALA A 16 15.36 0.38 38.19
CA ALA A 16 14.36 1.13 37.44
C ALA A 16 14.63 0.83 35.96
N PHE A 17 13.95 -0.17 35.41
CA PHE A 17 13.91 -0.38 33.98
C PHE A 17 13.13 0.81 33.40
N ALA A 18 13.84 1.75 32.80
CA ALA A 18 13.19 2.74 31.96
C ALA A 18 12.78 2.02 30.68
N ASP A 19 11.48 1.99 30.38
CA ASP A 19 10.96 1.40 29.16
C ASP A 19 11.66 2.05 27.95
N LYS A 20 12.23 1.23 27.07
CA LYS A 20 12.90 1.72 25.88
C LYS A 20 11.87 1.94 24.79
N ILE A 21 11.54 3.21 24.56
CA ILE A 21 10.53 3.61 23.58
C ILE A 21 11.19 3.98 22.24
N GLY A 22 10.75 3.33 21.17
CA GLY A 22 11.05 3.71 19.79
C GLY A 22 9.91 4.55 19.20
N VAL A 23 10.24 5.45 18.27
CA VAL A 23 9.25 6.18 17.47
C VAL A 23 9.54 6.01 15.99
N VAL A 24 8.48 5.86 15.19
CA VAL A 24 8.58 5.66 13.75
C VAL A 24 7.65 6.62 13.03
N ASP A 25 8.16 7.26 11.99
CA ASP A 25 7.36 8.01 11.02
C ASP A 25 7.01 7.07 9.86
N SER A 26 5.84 6.44 9.95
CA SER A 26 5.32 5.55 8.91
C SER A 26 5.16 6.23 7.56
N GLN A 27 4.75 7.50 7.55
CA GLN A 27 4.51 8.24 6.31
C GLN A 27 5.83 8.44 5.56
N LYS A 28 6.88 8.88 6.27
CA LYS A 28 8.23 8.98 5.71
C LYS A 28 8.77 7.62 5.28
N ALA A 29 8.60 6.57 6.09
CA ALA A 29 9.04 5.22 5.75
C ALA A 29 8.37 4.72 4.46
N PHE A 30 7.05 4.81 4.33
CA PHE A 30 6.34 4.41 3.12
C PHE A 30 6.73 5.27 1.91
N PHE A 31 6.84 6.58 2.08
CA PHE A 31 7.20 7.49 0.99
C PHE A 31 8.61 7.23 0.44
N GLN A 32 9.57 6.94 1.32
CA GLN A 32 10.96 6.70 0.94
C GLN A 32 11.23 5.26 0.50
N PHE A 33 10.33 4.33 0.82
CA PHE A 33 10.48 2.92 0.44
C PHE A 33 10.40 2.73 -1.07
N SER A 34 11.41 2.04 -1.64
CA SER A 34 11.57 1.93 -3.09
C SER A 34 10.42 1.18 -3.78
N GLU A 35 9.81 0.18 -3.14
CA GLU A 35 8.66 -0.54 -3.71
C GLU A 35 7.41 0.33 -3.77
N THR A 36 7.26 1.35 -2.92
CA THR A 36 6.16 2.32 -3.01
C THR A 36 6.25 3.11 -4.32
N LYS A 37 7.45 3.62 -4.64
CA LYS A 37 7.68 4.35 -5.90
C LYS A 37 7.47 3.46 -7.11
N LYS A 38 7.95 2.20 -7.07
CA LYS A 38 7.73 1.22 -8.15
C LYS A 38 6.25 0.89 -8.32
N ALA A 39 5.52 0.70 -7.22
CA ALA A 39 4.09 0.44 -7.23
C ALA A 39 3.33 1.59 -7.90
N GLN A 40 3.65 2.83 -7.54
CA GLN A 40 3.07 4.01 -8.16
C GLN A 40 3.34 4.07 -9.67
N GLN A 41 4.61 3.91 -10.09
CA GLN A 41 4.98 3.93 -11.50
C GLN A 41 4.29 2.81 -12.31
N ALA A 42 4.17 1.61 -11.73
CA ALA A 42 3.48 0.49 -12.36
C ALA A 42 1.98 0.77 -12.56
N LEU A 43 1.30 1.29 -11.52
CA LEU A 43 -0.11 1.65 -11.59
C LEU A 43 -0.37 2.78 -12.59
N GLU A 44 0.46 3.82 -12.59
CA GLU A 44 0.38 4.92 -13.56
C GLU A 44 0.58 4.42 -15.00
N GLY A 45 1.54 3.51 -15.21
CA GLY A 45 1.78 2.89 -16.51
C GLY A 45 0.58 2.07 -17.00
N GLN A 46 -0.03 1.29 -16.10
CA GLN A 46 -1.23 0.52 -16.43
C GLN A 46 -2.44 1.41 -16.70
N ALA A 47 -2.65 2.44 -15.90
CA ALA A 47 -3.73 3.40 -16.11
C ALA A 47 -3.62 4.07 -17.48
N LYS A 48 -2.42 4.52 -17.88
CA LYS A 48 -2.16 5.07 -19.22
C LYS A 48 -2.41 4.06 -20.33
N LYS A 49 -2.06 2.79 -20.13
CA LYS A 49 -2.34 1.73 -21.11
C LYS A 49 -3.85 1.52 -21.29
N VAL A 50 -4.59 1.44 -20.19
CA VAL A 50 -6.06 1.33 -20.18
C VAL A 50 -6.70 2.54 -20.85
N GLU A 51 -6.25 3.76 -20.54
CA GLU A 51 -6.75 5.00 -21.13
C GLU A 51 -6.56 5.01 -22.66
N ASN A 52 -5.36 4.64 -23.12
CA ASN A 52 -5.07 4.57 -24.55
C ASN A 52 -5.92 3.52 -25.27
N GLU A 53 -6.09 2.34 -24.67
CA GLU A 53 -6.93 1.28 -25.22
C GLU A 53 -8.41 1.68 -25.23
N ALA A 54 -8.88 2.33 -24.16
CA ALA A 54 -10.24 2.86 -24.07
C ALA A 54 -10.51 3.87 -25.19
N ARG A 55 -9.61 4.84 -25.37
CA ARG A 55 -9.69 5.85 -26.44
C ARG A 55 -9.74 5.22 -27.82
N GLN A 56 -8.91 4.21 -28.09
CA GLN A 56 -8.91 3.50 -29.38
C GLN A 56 -10.24 2.78 -29.64
N ARG A 57 -10.77 2.07 -28.63
CA ARG A 57 -12.06 1.37 -28.72
C ARG A 57 -13.21 2.35 -28.91
N GLU A 58 -13.20 3.47 -28.19
CA GLU A 58 -14.20 4.53 -28.32
C GLU A 58 -14.21 5.13 -29.74
N VAL A 59 -13.04 5.50 -30.27
CA VAL A 59 -12.94 6.02 -31.65
C VAL A 59 -13.40 4.99 -32.67
N ALA A 60 -13.09 3.71 -32.48
CA ALA A 60 -13.56 2.64 -33.36
C ALA A 60 -15.09 2.50 -33.32
N LEU A 61 -15.68 2.52 -32.12
CA LEU A 61 -17.14 2.48 -31.94
C LEU A 61 -17.82 3.70 -32.57
N GLN A 62 -17.29 4.91 -32.37
CA GLN A 62 -17.85 6.12 -32.99
C GLN A 62 -17.82 6.05 -34.52
N LYS A 63 -16.71 5.60 -35.11
CA LYS A 63 -16.59 5.41 -36.57
C LYS A 63 -17.57 4.36 -37.08
N GLU A 64 -17.69 3.23 -36.39
CA GLU A 64 -18.63 2.17 -36.76
C GLU A 64 -20.08 2.67 -36.67
N PHE A 65 -20.42 3.42 -35.62
CA PHE A 65 -21.74 4.02 -35.45
C PHE A 65 -22.11 4.95 -36.61
N VAL A 66 -21.21 5.85 -37.01
CA VAL A 66 -21.42 6.72 -38.18
C VAL A 66 -21.59 5.89 -39.46
N SER A 67 -20.78 4.85 -39.64
CA SER A 67 -20.90 3.96 -40.81
C SER A 67 -22.22 3.20 -40.85
N LEU A 68 -22.77 2.79 -39.70
CA LEU A 68 -24.06 2.12 -39.62
C LEU A 68 -25.22 3.08 -39.89
N GLN A 69 -25.15 4.31 -39.37
CA GLN A 69 -26.14 5.34 -39.68
C GLN A 69 -26.20 5.66 -41.18
N ALA A 70 -25.05 5.73 -41.85
CA ALA A 70 -24.97 6.00 -43.29
C ALA A 70 -25.64 4.91 -44.15
N LYS A 71 -25.88 3.71 -43.62
CA LYS A 71 -26.56 2.62 -44.34
C LYS A 71 -28.08 2.82 -44.45
N GLY A 72 -28.68 3.64 -43.58
CA GLY A 72 -30.13 3.87 -43.56
C GLY A 72 -30.92 2.56 -43.60
N ASP A 73 -31.81 2.43 -44.58
CA ASP A 73 -32.69 1.26 -44.76
C ASP A 73 -31.95 -0.04 -45.10
N LYS A 74 -30.67 0.02 -45.49
CA LYS A 74 -29.85 -1.17 -45.78
C LYS A 74 -29.23 -1.79 -44.53
N LEU A 75 -29.39 -1.16 -43.36
CA LEU A 75 -28.84 -1.65 -42.09
C LEU A 75 -29.56 -2.92 -41.64
N THR A 76 -28.81 -4.00 -41.47
CA THR A 76 -29.36 -5.29 -41.02
C THR A 76 -29.44 -5.40 -39.50
N ASP A 77 -30.35 -6.23 -39.00
CA ASP A 77 -30.44 -6.53 -37.56
C ASP A 77 -29.18 -7.21 -37.02
N ALA A 78 -28.48 -7.99 -37.85
CA ALA A 78 -27.22 -8.61 -37.48
C ALA A 78 -26.14 -7.55 -37.19
N GLU A 79 -26.06 -6.49 -38.00
CA GLU A 79 -25.12 -5.39 -37.80
C GLU A 79 -25.47 -4.56 -36.56
N LYS A 80 -26.76 -4.29 -36.31
CA LYS A 80 -27.22 -3.61 -35.08
C LYS A 80 -26.80 -4.41 -33.83
N LYS A 81 -27.09 -5.71 -33.80
CA LYS A 81 -26.71 -6.60 -32.69
C LYS A 81 -25.20 -6.68 -32.50
N ALA A 82 -24.43 -6.73 -33.58
CA ALA A 82 -22.98 -6.75 -33.51
C ALA A 82 -22.42 -5.45 -32.88
N PHE A 83 -22.98 -4.30 -33.25
CA PHE A 83 -22.61 -3.01 -32.66
C PHE A 83 -23.01 -2.89 -31.19
N GLU A 84 -24.24 -3.29 -30.84
CA GLU A 84 -24.71 -3.35 -29.45
C GLU A 84 -23.79 -4.21 -28.59
N LYS A 85 -23.39 -5.38 -29.10
CA LYS A 85 -22.43 -6.25 -28.41
C LYS A 85 -21.08 -5.57 -28.20
N LYS A 86 -20.52 -4.89 -29.22
CA LYS A 86 -19.25 -4.17 -29.08
C LYS A 86 -19.34 -3.04 -28.05
N SER A 87 -20.47 -2.34 -28.00
CA SER A 87 -20.73 -1.29 -27.01
C SER A 87 -20.78 -1.87 -25.59
N GLN A 88 -21.48 -3.00 -25.41
CA GLN A 88 -21.50 -3.73 -24.13
C GLN A 88 -20.10 -4.21 -23.73
N ASP A 89 -19.36 -4.83 -24.65
CA ASP A 89 -18.00 -5.31 -24.41
C ASP A 89 -17.05 -4.14 -24.04
N PHE A 90 -17.23 -2.95 -24.62
CA PHE A 90 -16.50 -1.74 -24.24
C PHE A 90 -16.84 -1.28 -22.81
N GLN A 91 -18.12 -1.24 -22.44
CA GLN A 91 -18.51 -0.92 -21.07
C GLN A 91 -17.96 -1.93 -20.05
N SER A 92 -18.00 -3.22 -20.40
CA SER A 92 -17.40 -4.29 -19.58
C SER A 92 -15.89 -4.11 -19.45
N PHE A 93 -15.20 -3.74 -20.54
CA PHE A 93 -13.77 -3.44 -20.52
C PHE A 93 -13.43 -2.30 -19.56
N LEU A 94 -14.19 -1.18 -19.58
CA LEU A 94 -13.98 -0.04 -18.68
C LEU A 94 -14.15 -0.46 -17.20
N ASN A 95 -15.24 -1.15 -16.89
CA ASN A 95 -15.54 -1.62 -15.54
C ASN A 95 -14.47 -2.61 -15.03
N ALA A 96 -14.10 -3.59 -15.88
CA ALA A 96 -13.08 -4.58 -15.53
C ALA A 96 -11.71 -3.92 -15.31
N SER A 97 -11.34 -2.95 -16.16
CA SER A 97 -10.06 -2.25 -16.05
C SER A 97 -9.98 -1.43 -14.76
N GLN A 98 -11.05 -0.71 -14.39
CA GLN A 98 -11.10 0.02 -13.12
C GLN A 98 -10.99 -0.92 -11.92
N ASN A 99 -11.73 -2.04 -11.94
CA ASN A 99 -11.67 -3.03 -10.88
C ASN A 99 -10.27 -3.65 -10.74
N ASN A 100 -9.61 -3.93 -11.87
CA ASN A 100 -8.26 -4.48 -11.88
C ASN A 100 -7.24 -3.49 -11.32
N LEU A 101 -7.30 -2.22 -11.72
CA LEU A 101 -6.41 -1.17 -11.18
C LEU A 101 -6.58 -1.01 -9.67
N ASN A 102 -7.83 -0.97 -9.18
CA ASN A 102 -8.13 -0.88 -7.74
C ASN A 102 -7.60 -2.12 -6.99
N LYS A 103 -7.83 -3.32 -7.53
CA LYS A 103 -7.35 -4.57 -6.92
C LYS A 103 -5.83 -4.63 -6.86
N GLU A 104 -5.15 -4.22 -7.93
CA GLU A 104 -3.69 -4.17 -7.95
C GLU A 104 -3.16 -3.16 -6.94
N GLN A 105 -3.75 -1.97 -6.88
CA GLN A 105 -3.40 -0.96 -5.89
C GLN A 105 -3.50 -1.50 -4.47
N MET A 106 -4.65 -2.10 -4.10
CA MET A 106 -4.82 -2.71 -2.77
C MET A 106 -3.81 -3.82 -2.51
N THR A 107 -3.52 -4.66 -3.51
CA THR A 107 -2.55 -5.76 -3.38
C THR A 107 -1.14 -5.23 -3.09
N LYS A 108 -0.72 -4.18 -3.80
CA LYS A 108 0.60 -3.58 -3.59
C LYS A 108 0.69 -2.85 -2.25
N LEU A 109 -0.35 -2.10 -1.87
CA LEU A 109 -0.41 -1.43 -0.56
C LEU A 109 -0.33 -2.44 0.58
N LYS A 110 -1.12 -3.52 0.51
CA LYS A 110 -1.07 -4.59 1.51
C LYS A 110 0.32 -5.22 1.63
N ARG A 111 1.00 -5.46 0.50
CA ARG A 111 2.36 -6.00 0.52
C ARG A 111 3.35 -5.04 1.19
N ILE A 112 3.23 -3.74 0.92
CA ILE A 112 4.08 -2.71 1.54
C ILE A 112 3.82 -2.64 3.05
N GLU A 113 2.56 -2.69 3.48
CA GLU A 113 2.16 -2.74 4.89
C GLU A 113 2.70 -3.99 5.60
N ASP A 114 2.56 -5.17 4.98
CA ASP A 114 3.11 -6.42 5.52
C ASP A 114 4.64 -6.37 5.69
N ILE A 115 5.35 -5.68 4.78
CA ILE A 115 6.80 -5.48 4.88
C ILE A 115 7.12 -4.52 6.02
N TYR A 116 6.39 -3.41 6.13
CA TYR A 116 6.54 -2.43 7.19
C TYR A 116 6.34 -3.05 8.58
N GLU A 117 5.25 -3.79 8.78
CA GLU A 117 4.96 -4.49 10.03
C GLU A 117 6.09 -5.44 10.44
N LYS A 118 6.63 -6.20 9.48
CA LYS A 118 7.77 -7.09 9.72
C LYS A 118 9.05 -6.31 10.04
N ALA A 119 9.28 -5.19 9.36
CA ALA A 119 10.43 -4.34 9.59
C ALA A 119 10.40 -3.71 10.98
N VAL A 120 9.27 -3.14 11.39
CA VAL A 120 9.06 -2.58 12.74
C VAL A 120 9.30 -3.63 13.81
N LYS A 121 8.69 -4.82 13.69
CA LYS A 121 8.88 -5.91 14.66
C LYS A 121 10.33 -6.34 14.78
N LYS A 122 11.05 -6.44 13.66
CA LYS A 122 12.46 -6.80 13.66
C LYS A 122 13.34 -5.72 14.29
N VAL A 123 13.13 -4.46 13.94
CA VAL A 123 13.89 -3.34 14.53
C VAL A 123 13.59 -3.19 16.02
N ALA A 124 12.32 -3.39 16.42
CA ALA A 124 11.90 -3.41 17.82
C ALA A 124 12.66 -4.48 18.61
N ALA A 125 12.68 -5.72 18.10
CA ALA A 125 13.36 -6.84 18.73
C ALA A 125 14.90 -6.65 18.80
N ASP A 126 15.53 -6.31 17.67
CA ASP A 126 16.99 -6.13 17.59
C ASP A 126 17.46 -4.97 18.47
N GLY A 127 16.65 -3.90 18.56
CA GLY A 127 16.92 -2.72 19.36
C GLY A 127 16.45 -2.82 20.82
N LYS A 128 15.81 -3.93 21.21
CA LYS A 128 15.22 -4.17 22.54
C LYS A 128 14.29 -3.04 22.99
N TYR A 129 13.39 -2.63 22.10
CA TYR A 129 12.35 -1.66 22.42
C TYR A 129 11.13 -2.36 23.02
N ASP A 130 10.63 -1.84 24.14
CA ASP A 130 9.43 -2.34 24.80
C ASP A 130 8.15 -1.85 24.07
N TYR A 131 8.23 -0.64 23.52
CA TYR A 131 7.16 -0.01 22.75
C TYR A 131 7.71 0.70 21.52
N VAL A 132 6.94 0.65 20.44
CA VAL A 132 7.14 1.51 19.26
C VAL A 132 5.85 2.26 19.01
N PHE A 133 5.94 3.60 18.94
CA PHE A 133 4.80 4.47 18.65
C PHE A 133 4.99 5.18 17.32
N GLU A 134 3.86 5.55 16.70
CA GLU A 134 3.87 6.53 15.62
C GLU A 134 4.40 7.87 16.13
N ALA A 135 5.27 8.51 15.35
CA ALA A 135 5.90 9.78 15.71
C ALA A 135 4.86 10.87 16.03
N GLU A 136 3.73 10.90 15.31
CA GLU A 136 2.65 11.87 15.53
C GLU A 136 1.89 11.67 16.86
N ALA A 137 1.97 10.48 17.46
CA ALA A 137 1.30 10.18 18.74
C ALA A 137 2.06 10.77 19.95
N LEU A 138 3.33 11.15 19.79
CA LEU A 138 4.19 11.66 20.86
C LEU A 138 4.58 13.11 20.62
N LYS A 139 4.39 13.95 21.64
CA LYS A 139 4.83 15.35 21.59
C LYS A 139 6.34 15.50 21.80
N VAL A 140 6.93 14.68 22.68
CA VAL A 140 8.36 14.67 23.04
C VAL A 140 8.74 13.26 23.51
N GLY A 141 9.94 12.79 23.13
CA GLY A 141 10.55 11.56 23.66
C GLY A 141 10.56 10.40 22.68
N GLY A 142 11.22 9.31 23.09
CA GLY A 142 11.47 8.12 22.28
C GLY A 142 12.64 8.28 21.31
N GLU A 143 13.26 7.15 20.95
CA GLU A 143 14.33 7.11 19.95
C GLU A 143 13.72 6.99 18.56
N ASP A 144 14.04 7.89 17.65
CA ASP A 144 13.62 7.77 16.25
C ASP A 144 14.31 6.57 15.59
N ILE A 145 13.49 5.59 15.19
CA ILE A 145 13.92 4.37 14.50
C ILE A 145 13.51 4.35 13.03
N THR A 146 12.96 5.45 12.48
CA THR A 146 12.43 5.52 11.12
C THR A 146 13.43 5.05 10.07
N ASP A 147 14.67 5.55 10.12
CA ASP A 147 15.69 5.17 9.15
C ASP A 147 16.11 3.69 9.30
N LYS A 148 16.08 3.13 10.52
CA LYS A 148 16.34 1.70 10.77
C LYS A 148 15.22 0.84 10.18
N VAL A 149 13.96 1.25 10.38
CA VAL A 149 12.78 0.58 9.82
C VAL A 149 12.82 0.62 8.31
N LEU A 150 13.05 1.79 7.70
CA LEU A 150 13.18 1.93 6.25
C LEU A 150 14.28 1.02 5.69
N LYS A 151 15.47 1.00 6.30
CA LYS A 151 16.56 0.10 5.90
C LYS A 151 16.14 -1.37 6.00
N GLN A 152 15.37 -1.73 7.02
CA GLN A 152 14.87 -3.09 7.21
C GLN A 152 13.76 -3.44 6.20
N MET A 153 12.91 -2.50 5.82
CA MET A 153 11.93 -2.68 4.72
C MET A 153 12.66 -2.95 3.40
N GLU A 154 13.71 -2.19 3.10
CA GLU A 154 14.55 -2.38 1.91
C GLU A 154 15.25 -3.75 1.88
N ALA A 155 15.55 -4.32 3.04
CA ALA A 155 16.11 -5.67 3.16
C ALA A 155 15.05 -6.79 3.03
N LEU A 156 13.77 -6.47 3.22
CA LEU A 156 12.65 -7.43 3.21
C LEU A 156 11.83 -7.44 1.90
N LYS A 157 12.13 -6.52 0.98
CA LYS A 157 11.35 -6.33 -0.27
C LYS A 157 11.27 -7.60 -1.11
#